data_AF-W4AQW8-F1
#
_entry.id   AF-W4AQW8-F1
#
_cell.length_a   1.000
_cell.length_b   1.000
_cell.length_c   1.000
_cell.angle_alpha   90.00
_cell.angle_beta   90.00
_cell.angle_gamma   90.00
#
_symmetry.space_group_name_H-M   'P 1'
#
loop_
_entity.id
_entity.type
_entity.pdbx_description
1 polymer ?
#
loop_
_entity_poly.entity_id
_entity_poly.type
_entity_poly.pdbx_seq_one_letter_code
_entity_poly.pdbx_strand_id
1 'polypeptide(L)'
;MKAVPKVNTIGLYLEDALVDDAFSGVVPFYAEVEPQAPVVPEEAEQEPAPEDEQPEETPEPEIAGYIVGVPVKPGLFIPRFDIAAWEVYQDDLQDAESDYRQAYDEWQTYPEDERGEPPAYVAPEMPTLWIEGLTPEEIEEITRPQPQEPTELELLAAVVEGIQQQNVQLQEAVVSSGEELSAVKTASEEQQVTLSALGSEQVKQDLSTLDLKQQNNVIGAELVKKDISILDLYMQNQVLGQMLAALELKILANGTGGESNVQQ
;
A
#
# COMPACT_ATOMS: atom_id res chain seq x y z
N MET A 1 -5.24 -58.52 10.16
CA MET A 1 -4.46 -57.80 9.14
C MET A 1 -4.23 -56.40 9.67
N LYS A 2 -2.97 -55.98 9.79
CA LYS A 2 -2.58 -54.67 10.29
C LYS A 2 -1.83 -53.89 9.20
N ALA A 3 -1.97 -52.58 9.22
CA ALA A 3 -1.16 -51.68 8.42
C ALA A 3 0.20 -51.48 9.10
N VAL A 4 1.28 -51.67 8.35
CA VAL A 4 2.65 -51.44 8.82
C VAL A 4 3.39 -50.51 7.86
N PRO A 5 4.26 -49.61 8.36
CA PRO A 5 5.06 -48.74 7.52
C PRO A 5 5.96 -49.49 6.54
N LYS A 6 5.87 -49.11 5.26
CA LYS A 6 6.87 -49.39 4.24
C LYS A 6 7.79 -48.17 4.15
N VAL A 7 9.09 -48.38 4.31
CA VAL A 7 10.11 -47.34 4.33
C VAL A 7 11.12 -47.58 3.21
N ASN A 8 11.78 -46.53 2.71
CA ASN A 8 12.88 -46.67 1.75
C ASN A 8 14.19 -47.13 2.43
N THR A 9 15.27 -47.24 1.66
CA THR A 9 16.61 -47.64 2.14
C THR A 9 17.24 -46.70 3.18
N ILE A 10 16.71 -45.49 3.37
CA ILE A 10 17.14 -44.54 4.40
C ILE A 10 16.18 -44.48 5.60
N GLY A 11 15.13 -45.30 5.59
CA GLY A 11 14.12 -45.40 6.65
C GLY A 11 12.99 -44.38 6.57
N LEU A 12 12.89 -43.59 5.51
CA LEU A 12 11.80 -42.62 5.34
C LEU A 12 10.51 -43.36 4.94
N TYR A 13 9.40 -42.98 5.59
CA TYR A 13 8.06 -43.51 5.28
C TYR A 13 7.67 -43.31 3.81
N LEU A 14 7.17 -44.36 3.18
CA LEU A 14 6.63 -44.37 1.82
C LEU A 14 5.10 -44.53 1.83
N GLU A 15 4.61 -45.66 2.35
CA GLU A 15 3.20 -46.04 2.37
C GLU A 15 2.94 -47.11 3.43
N ASP A 16 1.67 -47.44 3.68
CA ASP A 16 1.30 -48.56 4.54
C ASP A 16 1.17 -49.86 3.73
N ALA A 17 1.82 -50.93 4.20
CA ALA A 17 1.62 -52.28 3.72
C ALA A 17 0.68 -53.05 4.66
N LEU A 18 -0.26 -53.82 4.11
CA LEU A 18 -1.12 -54.70 4.90
C LEU A 18 -0.41 -56.03 5.14
N VAL A 19 -0.18 -56.37 6.41
CA VAL A 19 0.45 -57.62 6.84
C VAL A 19 -0.42 -58.34 7.87
N ASP A 20 -0.06 -59.57 8.22
CA ASP A 20 -0.70 -60.31 9.28
C ASP A 20 -0.53 -59.60 10.65
N ASP A 21 -1.51 -59.72 11.55
CA ASP A 21 -1.45 -59.08 12.87
C ASP A 21 -0.25 -59.57 13.69
N ALA A 22 0.16 -60.82 13.47
CA ALA A 22 1.31 -61.44 14.11
C ALA A 22 2.67 -60.96 13.57
N PHE A 23 2.73 -60.18 12.48
CA PHE A 23 3.98 -59.75 11.88
C PHE A 23 4.74 -58.75 12.78
N SER A 24 5.83 -59.19 13.41
CA SER A 24 6.73 -58.31 14.17
C SER A 24 8.15 -58.49 13.65
N GLY A 25 8.69 -57.49 12.97
CA GLY A 25 10.02 -57.55 12.38
C GLY A 25 10.21 -56.52 11.28
N VAL A 26 11.40 -56.53 10.67
CA VAL A 26 11.75 -55.67 9.53
C VAL A 26 12.17 -56.58 8.38
N VAL A 27 11.51 -56.46 7.23
CA VAL A 27 11.78 -57.33 6.07
C VAL A 27 12.07 -56.47 4.84
N PRO A 28 13.15 -56.74 4.09
CA PRO A 28 13.44 -55.99 2.87
C PRO A 28 12.42 -56.32 1.77
N PHE A 29 12.10 -55.34 0.94
CA PHE A 29 11.44 -55.53 -0.35
C PHE A 29 12.36 -55.04 -1.46
N TYR A 30 12.27 -55.68 -2.63
CA TYR A 30 13.20 -55.48 -3.73
C TYR A 30 12.56 -54.63 -4.83
N ALA A 31 13.40 -53.93 -5.59
CA ALA A 31 12.98 -53.22 -6.79
C ALA A 31 12.45 -54.23 -7.81
N GLU A 32 11.40 -53.85 -8.54
CA GLU A 32 10.96 -54.65 -9.68
C GLU A 32 12.04 -54.56 -10.76
N VAL A 33 12.80 -55.63 -10.93
CA VAL A 33 13.73 -55.78 -12.05
C VAL A 33 12.86 -55.89 -13.30
N GLU A 34 12.90 -54.87 -14.16
CA GLU A 34 12.25 -54.96 -15.47
C GLU A 34 12.78 -56.22 -16.17
N PRO A 35 11.91 -57.18 -16.54
CA PRO A 35 12.37 -58.35 -17.26
C PRO A 35 13.01 -57.87 -18.55
N GLN A 36 14.32 -58.06 -18.71
CA GLN A 36 14.97 -57.85 -19.99
C GLN A 36 14.18 -58.68 -21.01
N ALA A 37 13.72 -58.01 -22.07
CA ALA A 37 12.95 -58.65 -23.11
C ALA A 37 13.73 -59.90 -23.56
N PRO A 38 13.08 -61.07 -23.67
CA PRO A 38 13.76 -62.27 -24.11
C PRO A 38 14.45 -61.92 -25.43
N VAL A 39 15.77 -62.07 -25.48
CA VAL A 39 16.53 -61.95 -26.72
C VAL A 39 15.84 -62.90 -27.68
N VAL A 40 15.13 -62.33 -28.65
CA VAL A 40 14.43 -63.10 -29.68
C VAL A 40 15.52 -63.95 -30.32
N PRO A 41 15.40 -65.29 -30.36
CA PRO A 41 16.34 -66.12 -31.10
C PRO A 41 16.05 -65.87 -32.59
N GLU A 42 16.62 -64.79 -33.13
CA GLU A 42 16.71 -64.59 -34.56
C GLU A 42 17.82 -65.53 -35.03
N GLU A 43 17.36 -66.70 -35.51
CA GLU A 43 18.09 -67.63 -36.37
C GLU A 43 19.47 -68.06 -35.86
N ALA A 44 19.48 -69.00 -34.92
CA ALA A 44 20.60 -69.92 -34.78
C ALA A 44 20.67 -70.83 -36.01
N GLU A 45 21.39 -70.37 -37.05
CA GLU A 45 22.15 -71.27 -37.89
C GLU A 45 23.09 -72.07 -36.96
N GLN A 46 23.06 -73.39 -37.12
CA GLN A 46 23.87 -74.32 -36.34
C GLN A 46 25.37 -74.05 -36.56
N GLU A 47 26.02 -73.38 -35.60
CA GLU A 47 27.45 -73.53 -35.36
C GLU A 47 27.66 -74.28 -34.04
N PRO A 48 28.63 -75.22 -33.96
CA PRO A 48 28.80 -76.07 -32.80
C PRO A 48 29.31 -75.25 -31.61
N ALA A 49 28.74 -75.53 -30.44
CA ALA A 49 29.06 -74.92 -29.16
C ALA A 49 30.57 -74.79 -28.89
N PRO A 50 31.06 -73.64 -28.40
CA PRO A 50 32.13 -73.64 -27.43
C PRO A 50 31.51 -74.01 -26.06
N GLU A 51 31.99 -75.11 -25.48
CA GLU A 51 31.73 -75.49 -24.09
C GLU A 51 32.32 -74.42 -23.15
N ASP A 52 31.61 -73.33 -22.89
CA ASP A 52 31.88 -72.39 -21.80
C ASP A 52 30.65 -71.46 -21.58
N GLU A 53 29.45 -72.06 -21.42
CA GLU A 53 28.31 -71.32 -20.86
C GLU A 53 28.50 -71.24 -19.34
N GLN A 54 29.22 -70.21 -18.90
CA GLN A 54 28.99 -69.68 -17.55
C GLN A 54 27.51 -69.31 -17.45
N PRO A 55 26.81 -69.70 -16.37
CA PRO A 55 25.41 -69.30 -16.20
C PRO A 55 25.34 -67.77 -16.24
N GLU A 56 24.50 -67.22 -17.12
CA GLU A 56 24.17 -65.79 -17.12
C GLU A 56 23.79 -65.40 -15.69
N GLU A 57 24.62 -64.55 -15.05
CA GLU A 57 24.32 -63.99 -13.75
C GLU A 57 23.01 -63.21 -13.86
N THR A 58 21.92 -63.81 -13.37
CA THR A 58 20.70 -63.06 -13.08
C THR A 58 21.09 -61.90 -12.17
N PRO A 59 20.80 -60.64 -12.53
CA PRO A 59 21.20 -59.50 -11.72
C PRO A 59 20.63 -59.67 -10.31
N GLU A 60 21.49 -59.52 -9.30
CA GLU A 60 21.05 -59.58 -7.91
C GLU A 60 19.96 -58.52 -7.67
N PRO A 61 18.82 -58.89 -7.06
CA PRO A 61 17.73 -57.95 -6.86
C PRO A 61 18.16 -56.85 -5.88
N GLU A 62 18.07 -55.59 -6.31
CA GLU A 62 18.37 -54.43 -5.47
C GLU A 62 17.28 -54.23 -4.41
N ILE A 63 17.67 -53.99 -3.15
CA ILE A 63 16.74 -53.69 -2.06
C ILE A 63 16.16 -52.28 -2.30
N ALA A 64 14.85 -52.19 -2.48
CA ALA A 64 14.14 -50.93 -2.64
C ALA A 64 13.75 -50.30 -1.29
N GLY A 65 13.65 -51.11 -0.23
CA GLY A 65 13.37 -50.62 1.12
C GLY A 65 12.95 -51.73 2.07
N TYR A 66 12.24 -51.38 3.14
CA TYR A 66 11.85 -52.30 4.21
C TYR A 66 10.38 -52.15 4.60
N ILE A 67 9.78 -53.27 5.03
CA ILE A 67 8.46 -53.32 5.66
C ILE A 67 8.68 -53.49 7.17
N VAL A 68 8.21 -52.53 7.98
CA VAL A 68 8.54 -52.39 9.40
C VAL A 68 7.32 -52.69 10.27
N GLY A 69 7.32 -53.83 10.94
CA GLY A 69 6.27 -54.24 11.89
C GLY A 69 6.35 -53.58 13.28
N VAL A 70 7.34 -52.69 13.49
CA VAL A 70 7.54 -51.95 14.73
C VAL A 70 6.59 -50.74 14.77
N PRO A 71 5.76 -50.57 15.81
CA PRO A 71 4.80 -49.47 15.89
C PRO A 71 5.49 -48.11 15.97
N VAL A 72 4.96 -47.14 15.24
CA VAL A 72 5.46 -45.75 15.24
C VAL A 72 5.07 -45.04 16.54
N LYS A 73 6.01 -44.32 17.14
CA LYS A 73 5.72 -43.48 18.30
C LYS A 73 4.90 -42.25 17.87
N PRO A 74 3.78 -41.93 18.55
CA PRO A 74 3.01 -40.74 18.23
C PRO A 74 3.80 -39.45 18.53
N GLY A 75 3.59 -38.42 17.71
CA GLY A 75 4.17 -37.09 17.92
C GLY A 75 5.44 -36.78 17.12
N LEU A 76 5.94 -37.71 16.32
CA LEU A 76 7.05 -37.47 15.38
C LEU A 76 6.56 -36.75 14.12
N PHE A 77 7.31 -35.75 13.67
CA PHE A 77 7.11 -35.08 12.38
C PHE A 77 7.88 -35.84 11.28
N ILE A 78 7.12 -36.48 10.39
CA ILE A 78 7.64 -37.35 9.32
C ILE A 78 8.54 -38.45 9.94
N PRO A 79 7.95 -39.49 10.55
CA PRO A 79 8.71 -40.53 11.22
C PRO A 79 9.72 -41.20 10.28
N ARG A 80 10.95 -41.36 10.77
CA ARG A 80 12.02 -42.07 10.07
C ARG A 80 12.47 -43.27 10.90
N PHE A 81 12.58 -44.43 10.26
CA PHE A 81 13.06 -45.66 10.88
C PHE A 81 14.59 -45.70 10.84
N ASP A 82 15.22 -45.95 11.99
CA ASP A 82 16.67 -46.10 12.09
C ASP A 82 17.06 -47.55 11.80
N ILE A 83 17.36 -47.83 10.52
CA ILE A 83 17.76 -49.15 10.03
C ILE A 83 19.08 -49.59 10.67
N ALA A 84 20.04 -48.66 10.85
CA ALA A 84 21.33 -48.99 11.44
C ALA A 84 21.19 -49.38 12.92
N ALA A 85 20.35 -48.67 13.68
CA ALA A 85 20.05 -49.04 15.06
C ALA A 85 19.32 -50.39 15.16
N TRP A 86 18.48 -50.72 14.17
CA TRP A 86 17.83 -52.02 14.09
C TRP A 86 18.82 -53.15 13.84
N GLU A 87 19.77 -52.97 12.91
CA GLU A 87 20.81 -53.96 12.60
C GLU A 87 21.69 -54.24 13.83
N VAL A 88 22.14 -53.19 14.53
CA VAL A 88 22.90 -53.34 15.78
C VAL A 88 22.10 -54.11 16.84
N TYR A 89 20.80 -53.83 16.97
CA TYR A 89 19.94 -54.56 17.90
C TYR A 89 19.77 -56.04 17.51
N GLN A 90 19.74 -56.36 16.21
CA GLN A 90 19.70 -57.75 15.75
C GLN A 90 21.01 -58.48 16.07
N ASP A 91 22.15 -57.83 15.87
CA ASP A 91 23.46 -58.39 16.22
C ASP A 91 23.56 -58.65 17.73
N ASP A 92 23.15 -57.67 18.56
CA ASP A 92 23.11 -57.82 20.03
C ASP A 92 22.21 -58.98 20.48
N LEU A 93 21.05 -59.17 19.81
CA LEU A 93 20.16 -60.30 20.08
C LEU A 93 20.82 -61.64 19.75
N GLN A 94 21.49 -61.72 18.61
CA GLN A 94 22.16 -62.94 18.16
C GLN A 94 23.34 -63.30 19.07
N ASP A 95 24.12 -62.30 19.50
CA ASP A 95 25.21 -62.49 20.45
C ASP A 95 24.68 -62.97 21.81
N ALA A 96 23.61 -62.36 22.33
CA ALA A 96 22.98 -62.80 23.58
C ALA A 96 22.41 -64.23 23.50
N GLU A 97 21.84 -64.62 22.36
CA GLU A 97 21.37 -66.00 22.14
C GLU A 97 22.53 -66.99 22.06
N SER A 98 23.62 -66.61 21.38
CA SER A 98 24.85 -67.41 21.30
C SER A 98 25.47 -67.64 22.68
N ASP A 99 25.61 -66.57 23.47
CA ASP A 99 26.14 -66.62 24.84
C ASP A 99 25.27 -67.50 25.74
N TYR A 100 23.95 -67.36 25.66
CA TYR A 100 23.02 -68.21 26.40
C TYR A 100 23.13 -69.68 26.00
N ARG A 101 23.17 -69.96 24.69
CA ARG A 101 23.27 -71.32 24.18
C ARG A 101 24.59 -71.98 24.61
N GLN A 102 25.70 -71.24 24.52
CA GLN A 102 26.99 -71.72 25.00
C GLN A 102 26.96 -72.02 26.50
N ALA A 103 26.43 -71.11 27.32
CA ALA A 103 26.30 -71.32 28.75
C ALA A 103 25.38 -72.51 29.07
N TYR A 104 24.30 -72.68 28.32
CA TYR A 104 23.36 -73.80 28.49
C TYR A 104 23.98 -75.14 28.10
N ASP A 105 24.72 -75.18 27.00
CA ASP A 105 25.44 -76.37 26.55
C ASP A 105 26.52 -76.77 27.56
N GLU A 106 27.27 -75.80 28.10
CA GLU A 106 28.24 -76.05 29.18
C GLU A 106 27.54 -76.56 30.45
N TRP A 107 26.44 -75.94 30.86
CA TRP A 107 25.61 -76.38 31.99
C TRP A 107 25.10 -77.83 31.82
N GLN A 108 24.74 -78.23 30.60
CA GLN A 108 24.30 -79.60 30.28
C GLN A 108 25.42 -80.64 30.39
N THR A 109 26.70 -80.25 30.35
CA THR A 109 27.82 -81.18 30.50
C THR A 109 28.09 -81.60 31.95
N TYR A 110 27.67 -80.80 32.94
CA TYR A 110 27.83 -81.15 34.35
C TYR A 110 26.91 -82.30 34.77
N PRO A 111 27.40 -83.24 35.61
CA PRO A 111 26.55 -84.29 36.18
C PRO A 111 25.44 -83.68 37.03
N GLU A 112 24.28 -84.33 37.07
CA GLU A 112 23.03 -83.79 37.64
C GLU A 112 23.18 -83.34 39.11
N ASP A 113 24.02 -84.03 39.90
CA ASP A 113 24.28 -83.72 41.31
C ASP A 113 25.12 -82.44 41.51
N GLU A 114 25.85 -82.00 40.48
CA GLU A 114 26.69 -80.78 40.49
C GLU A 114 26.09 -79.65 39.63
N ARG A 115 25.00 -79.95 38.94
CA ARG A 115 24.30 -79.04 38.04
C ARG A 115 23.49 -78.04 38.87
N GLY A 116 24.04 -76.84 39.06
CA GLY A 116 23.36 -75.73 39.72
C GLY A 116 22.16 -75.20 38.93
N GLU A 117 21.75 -73.95 39.20
CA GLU A 117 20.66 -73.31 38.47
C GLU A 117 20.97 -73.20 36.96
N PRO A 118 19.97 -73.40 36.08
CA PRO A 118 20.16 -73.23 34.64
C PRO A 118 20.48 -71.78 34.31
N PRO A 119 21.32 -71.53 33.28
CA PRO A 119 21.51 -70.19 32.76
C PRO A 119 20.17 -69.54 32.41
N ALA A 120 20.06 -68.23 32.63
CA ALA A 120 18.91 -67.44 32.25
C ALA A 120 19.23 -66.65 30.98
N TYR A 121 18.33 -66.70 29.99
CA TYR A 121 18.43 -65.86 28.81
C TYR A 121 18.06 -64.41 29.17
N VAL A 122 18.93 -63.46 28.84
CA VAL A 122 18.70 -62.02 29.03
C VAL A 122 18.66 -61.37 27.67
N ALA A 123 17.47 -61.01 27.21
CA ALA A 123 17.29 -60.31 25.94
C ALA A 123 17.76 -58.85 26.04
N PRO A 124 18.56 -58.34 25.09
CA PRO A 124 18.82 -56.92 24.91
C PRO A 124 17.55 -56.06 24.91
N GLU A 125 17.63 -54.87 25.51
CA GLU A 125 16.55 -53.89 25.49
C GLU A 125 16.40 -53.27 24.08
N MET A 126 15.17 -53.21 23.57
CA MET A 126 14.91 -52.65 22.24
C MET A 126 15.16 -51.13 22.24
N PRO A 127 16.03 -50.61 21.35
CA PRO A 127 16.29 -49.18 21.26
C PRO A 127 15.09 -48.42 20.67
N THR A 128 15.15 -47.09 20.71
CA THR A 128 14.16 -46.26 20.03
C THR A 128 14.47 -46.22 18.53
N LEU A 129 13.72 -47.01 17.75
CA LEU A 129 13.96 -47.19 16.31
C LEU A 129 13.28 -46.13 15.43
N TRP A 130 12.39 -45.32 15.99
CA TRP A 130 11.70 -44.24 15.28
C TRP A 130 12.24 -42.89 15.73
N ILE A 131 12.81 -42.14 14.78
CA ILE A 131 13.39 -40.81 14.99
C ILE A 131 12.65 -39.75 14.16
N GLU A 132 12.89 -38.49 14.48
CA GLU A 132 12.39 -37.35 13.69
C GLU A 132 13.04 -37.37 12.30
N GLY A 133 12.23 -37.30 11.24
CA GLY A 133 12.72 -37.19 9.87
C GLY A 133 13.03 -35.74 9.47
N LEU A 134 12.53 -34.77 10.24
CA LEU A 134 12.78 -33.34 10.03
C LEU A 134 13.76 -32.77 11.07
N THR A 135 14.48 -31.74 10.64
CA THR A 135 15.31 -30.94 11.54
C THR A 135 14.45 -30.09 12.48
N PRO A 136 14.96 -29.72 13.67
CA PRO A 136 14.25 -28.82 14.57
C PRO A 136 13.82 -27.50 13.92
N GLU A 137 14.63 -26.98 13.00
CA GLU A 137 14.36 -25.74 12.27
C GLU A 137 13.18 -25.88 11.30
N GLU A 138 13.10 -27.00 10.58
CA GLU A 138 11.96 -27.30 9.69
C GLU A 138 10.67 -27.50 10.49
N ILE A 139 10.77 -28.16 11.66
CA ILE A 139 9.63 -28.31 12.57
C ILE A 139 9.19 -26.94 13.07
N GLU A 140 10.12 -26.06 13.46
CA GLU A 140 9.79 -24.70 13.90
C GLU A 140 9.12 -23.89 12.77
N GLU A 141 9.57 -24.04 11.53
CA GLU A 141 8.95 -23.36 10.39
C GLU A 141 7.52 -23.83 10.13
N ILE A 142 7.26 -25.13 10.19
CA ILE A 142 5.92 -25.71 9.96
C ILE A 142 4.99 -25.42 11.15
N THR A 143 5.53 -25.33 12.36
CA THR A 143 4.77 -25.04 13.58
C THR A 143 4.69 -23.56 13.91
N ARG A 144 5.39 -22.69 13.14
CA ARG A 144 5.34 -21.25 13.32
C ARG A 144 3.90 -20.77 13.13
N PRO A 145 3.35 -19.99 14.08
CA PRO A 145 2.04 -19.38 13.86
C PRO A 145 2.13 -18.50 12.62
N GLN A 146 1.28 -18.79 11.63
CA GLN A 146 1.20 -17.94 10.45
C GLN A 146 0.79 -16.53 10.86
N PRO A 147 1.35 -15.48 10.24
CA PRO A 147 0.90 -14.12 10.47
C PRO A 147 -0.60 -14.06 10.19
N GLN A 148 -1.38 -13.68 11.20
CA GLN A 148 -2.82 -13.54 11.05
C GLN A 148 -3.07 -12.39 10.08
N GLU A 149 -3.68 -12.69 8.94
CA GLU A 149 -4.22 -11.64 8.07
C GLU A 149 -5.27 -10.86 8.85
N PRO A 150 -5.30 -9.52 8.71
CA PRO A 150 -6.31 -8.71 9.37
C PRO A 150 -7.69 -9.21 8.97
N THR A 151 -8.53 -9.40 9.98
CA THR A 151 -9.88 -9.91 9.79
C THR A 151 -10.71 -8.93 8.96
N GLU A 152 -11.76 -9.42 8.28
CA GLU A 152 -12.67 -8.56 7.52
C GLU A 152 -13.27 -7.43 8.36
N LEU A 153 -13.48 -7.65 9.66
CA LEU A 153 -13.95 -6.64 10.59
C LEU A 153 -12.92 -5.54 10.85
N GLU A 154 -11.65 -5.88 10.95
CA GLU A 154 -10.57 -4.89 11.11
C GLU A 154 -10.39 -4.06 9.84
N LEU A 155 -10.47 -4.69 8.67
CA LEU A 155 -10.47 -3.97 7.39
C LEU A 155 -11.67 -3.04 7.27
N LEU A 156 -12.87 -3.53 7.62
CA LEU A 156 -14.08 -2.71 7.59
C LEU A 156 -14.00 -1.55 8.59
N ALA A 157 -13.47 -1.77 9.79
CA ALA A 157 -13.25 -0.72 10.78
C ALA A 157 -12.31 0.37 10.24
N ALA A 158 -11.20 -0.01 9.63
CA ALA A 158 -10.27 0.93 9.02
C ALA A 158 -10.92 1.74 7.88
N VAL A 159 -11.73 1.09 7.04
CA VAL A 159 -12.49 1.77 5.96
C VAL A 159 -13.51 2.75 6.55
N VAL A 160 -14.26 2.34 7.57
CA VAL A 160 -15.26 3.20 8.23
C VAL A 160 -14.59 4.41 8.88
N GLU A 161 -13.46 4.22 9.55
CA GLU A 161 -12.68 5.32 10.12
C GLU A 161 -12.21 6.30 9.05
N GLY A 162 -11.69 5.79 7.92
CA GLY A 162 -11.30 6.63 6.78
C GLY A 162 -12.46 7.44 6.22
N ILE A 163 -13.64 6.83 6.06
CA ILE A 163 -14.85 7.52 5.60
C ILE A 163 -15.30 8.59 6.61
N GLN A 164 -15.26 8.29 7.91
CA GLN A 164 -15.62 9.26 8.94
C GLN A 164 -14.70 10.48 8.93
N GLN A 165 -13.39 10.27 8.83
CA GLN A 165 -12.42 11.36 8.73
C GLN A 165 -12.66 12.22 7.49
N GLN A 166 -12.92 11.60 6.34
CA GLN A 166 -13.23 12.33 5.11
C GLN A 166 -14.51 13.17 5.25
N ASN A 167 -15.55 12.63 5.88
CA ASN A 167 -16.79 13.36 6.11
C ASN A 167 -16.60 14.56 7.03
N VAL A 168 -15.78 14.45 8.08
CA VAL A 168 -15.44 15.58 8.96
C VAL A 168 -14.74 16.68 8.17
N GLN A 169 -13.73 16.33 7.35
CA GLN A 169 -13.01 17.30 6.52
C GLN A 169 -13.93 18.02 5.52
N LEU A 170 -14.85 17.27 4.88
CA LEU A 170 -15.83 17.87 3.98
C LEU A 170 -16.76 18.84 4.72
N GLN A 171 -17.18 18.50 5.94
CA GLN A 171 -18.07 19.34 6.72
C GLN A 171 -17.39 20.63 7.17
N GLU A 172 -16.12 20.57 7.59
CA GLU A 172 -15.31 21.75 7.92
C GLU A 172 -15.11 22.66 6.70
N ALA A 173 -14.81 22.09 5.54
CA ALA A 173 -14.67 22.84 4.29
C ALA A 173 -15.96 23.56 3.89
N VAL A 174 -17.12 22.92 4.07
CA VAL A 174 -18.44 23.51 3.80
C VAL A 174 -18.71 24.67 4.75
N VAL A 175 -18.41 24.53 6.04
CA VAL A 175 -18.59 25.60 7.03
C VAL A 175 -17.70 26.79 6.71
N SER A 176 -16.40 26.55 6.46
CA SER A 176 -15.44 27.59 6.10
C SER A 176 -15.85 28.33 4.81
N SER A 177 -16.25 27.59 3.77
CA SER A 177 -16.74 28.20 2.52
C SER A 177 -18.01 29.02 2.75
N GLY A 178 -18.89 28.57 3.67
CA GLY A 178 -20.09 29.30 4.06
C GLY A 178 -19.78 30.62 4.77
N GLU A 179 -18.78 30.63 5.65
CA GLU A 179 -18.31 31.85 6.33
C GLU A 179 -17.72 32.84 5.32
N GLU A 180 -16.87 32.38 4.40
CA GLU A 180 -16.31 33.22 3.33
C GLU A 180 -17.41 33.83 2.43
N LEU A 181 -18.39 33.02 2.01
CA LEU A 181 -19.53 33.49 1.23
C LEU A 181 -20.34 34.57 1.97
N SER A 182 -20.52 34.40 3.28
CA SER A 182 -21.22 35.39 4.10
C SER A 182 -20.44 36.71 4.18
N ALA A 183 -19.12 36.65 4.33
CA ALA A 183 -18.26 37.83 4.36
C ALA A 183 -18.25 38.56 3.01
N VAL A 184 -18.14 37.81 1.90
CA VAL A 184 -18.19 38.37 0.55
C VAL A 184 -19.54 39.05 0.28
N LYS A 185 -20.64 38.44 0.73
CA LYS A 185 -21.96 39.03 0.58
C LYS A 185 -22.07 40.36 1.33
N THR A 186 -21.63 40.41 2.59
CA THR A 186 -21.60 41.64 3.40
C THR A 186 -20.75 42.72 2.72
N ALA A 187 -19.54 42.37 2.27
CA ALA A 187 -18.67 43.31 1.56
C ALA A 187 -19.30 43.83 0.25
N SER A 188 -20.03 42.99 -0.48
CA SER A 188 -20.76 43.40 -1.67
C SER A 188 -21.92 44.35 -1.35
N GLU A 189 -22.66 44.11 -0.27
CA GLU A 189 -23.73 44.99 0.19
C GLU A 189 -23.17 46.37 0.60
N GLU A 190 -22.05 46.40 1.32
CA GLU A 190 -21.33 47.64 1.65
C GLU A 190 -20.85 48.39 0.40
N GLN A 191 -20.28 47.69 -0.58
CA GLN A 191 -19.89 48.28 -1.86
C GLN A 191 -21.08 48.90 -2.61
N GLN A 192 -22.24 48.24 -2.60
CA GLN A 192 -23.44 48.78 -3.24
C GLN A 192 -23.93 50.07 -2.56
N VAL A 193 -23.86 50.14 -1.23
CA VAL A 193 -24.20 51.35 -0.47
C VAL A 193 -23.23 52.49 -0.79
N THR A 194 -21.92 52.22 -0.81
CA THR A 194 -20.91 53.24 -1.12
C THR A 194 -21.02 53.77 -2.54
N LEU A 195 -21.25 52.90 -3.53
CA LEU A 195 -21.50 53.31 -4.94
C LEU A 195 -22.74 54.20 -5.06
N SER A 196 -23.81 53.85 -4.33
CA SER A 196 -25.04 54.64 -4.32
C SER A 196 -24.82 56.03 -3.70
N ALA A 197 -24.04 56.12 -2.62
CA ALA A 197 -23.67 57.38 -1.99
C ALA A 197 -22.82 58.27 -2.90
N LEU A 198 -21.79 57.69 -3.55
CA LEU A 198 -20.93 58.40 -4.49
C LEU A 198 -21.73 58.92 -5.71
N GLY A 199 -22.66 58.12 -6.23
CA GLY A 199 -23.54 58.55 -7.31
C GLY A 199 -24.40 59.77 -6.92
N SER A 200 -24.94 59.78 -5.70
CA SER A 200 -25.69 60.93 -5.16
C SER A 200 -24.81 62.18 -5.02
N GLU A 201 -23.58 62.01 -4.54
CA GLU A 201 -22.62 63.10 -4.40
C GLU A 201 -22.20 63.69 -5.76
N GLN A 202 -21.97 62.84 -6.77
CA GLN A 202 -21.68 63.27 -8.13
C GLN A 202 -22.82 64.12 -8.70
N VAL A 203 -24.08 63.68 -8.54
CA VAL A 203 -25.25 64.45 -8.99
C VAL A 203 -25.32 65.81 -8.28
N LYS A 204 -25.03 65.85 -6.98
CA LYS A 204 -24.99 67.11 -6.22
C LYS A 204 -23.89 68.05 -6.73
N GLN A 205 -22.71 67.53 -7.04
CA GLN A 205 -21.60 68.30 -7.60
C GLN A 205 -21.93 68.84 -8.99
N ASP A 206 -22.57 68.04 -9.84
CA ASP A 206 -23.00 68.45 -11.18
C ASP A 206 -24.04 69.58 -11.11
N LEU A 207 -25.01 69.47 -10.19
CA LEU A 207 -25.99 70.54 -9.93
C LEU A 207 -25.34 71.84 -9.45
N SER A 208 -24.38 71.76 -8.52
CA SER A 208 -23.65 72.94 -8.06
C SER A 208 -22.83 73.59 -9.19
N THR A 209 -22.22 72.78 -10.05
CA THR A 209 -21.46 73.26 -11.21
C THR A 209 -22.38 73.97 -12.21
N LEU A 210 -23.58 73.44 -12.43
CA LEU A 210 -24.57 74.04 -13.31
C LEU A 210 -25.07 75.39 -12.77
N ASP A 211 -25.35 75.48 -11.47
CA ASP A 211 -25.75 76.73 -10.82
C ASP A 211 -24.66 77.81 -10.95
N LEU A 212 -23.40 77.46 -10.68
CA LEU A 212 -22.26 78.38 -10.86
C LEU A 212 -22.12 78.86 -12.31
N LYS A 213 -22.31 77.97 -13.30
CA LYS A 213 -22.32 78.36 -14.72
C LYS A 213 -23.46 79.33 -15.03
N GLN A 214 -24.65 79.09 -14.48
CA GLN A 214 -25.79 79.99 -14.65
C GLN A 214 -25.52 81.37 -14.03
N GLN A 215 -24.96 81.42 -12.81
CA GLN A 215 -24.57 82.67 -12.17
C GLN A 215 -23.54 83.45 -13.01
N ASN A 216 -22.50 82.77 -13.52
CA ASN A 216 -21.50 83.39 -14.39
C ASN A 216 -22.11 83.96 -15.68
N ASN A 217 -23.09 83.28 -16.28
CA ASN A 217 -23.80 83.79 -17.46
C ASN A 217 -24.59 85.07 -17.14
N VAL A 218 -25.26 85.12 -15.98
CA VAL A 218 -25.99 86.32 -15.52
C VAL A 218 -25.03 87.48 -15.30
N ILE A 219 -23.92 87.25 -14.59
CA ILE A 219 -22.89 88.27 -14.33
C ILE A 219 -22.30 88.78 -15.66
N GLY A 220 -22.01 87.88 -16.60
CA GLY A 220 -21.53 88.24 -17.94
C GLY A 220 -22.51 89.14 -18.69
N ALA A 221 -23.81 88.83 -18.65
CA ALA A 221 -24.84 89.67 -19.28
C ALA A 221 -24.96 91.05 -18.60
N GLU A 222 -24.84 91.12 -17.28
CA GLU A 222 -24.83 92.41 -16.55
C GLU A 222 -23.60 93.26 -16.88
N LEU A 223 -22.42 92.66 -17.03
CA LEU A 223 -21.20 93.34 -17.44
C LEU A 223 -21.38 93.96 -18.84
N VAL A 224 -21.87 93.19 -19.81
CA VAL A 224 -22.16 93.72 -21.17
C VAL A 224 -23.15 94.89 -21.10
N LYS A 225 -24.20 94.79 -20.27
CA LYS A 225 -25.16 95.88 -20.09
C LYS A 225 -24.52 97.14 -19.50
N LYS A 226 -23.59 96.99 -18.55
CA LYS A 226 -22.82 98.10 -17.98
C LYS A 226 -21.90 98.73 -19.03
N ASP A 227 -21.21 97.92 -19.83
CA ASP A 227 -20.34 98.41 -20.91
C ASP A 227 -21.12 99.25 -21.94
N ILE A 228 -22.33 98.80 -22.32
CA ILE A 228 -23.23 99.59 -23.18
C ILE A 228 -23.61 100.93 -22.53
N SER A 229 -23.94 100.92 -21.25
CA SER A 229 -24.28 102.16 -20.50
C SER A 229 -23.09 103.13 -20.42
N ILE A 230 -21.88 102.61 -20.20
CA ILE A 230 -20.64 103.41 -20.17
C ILE A 230 -20.40 104.03 -21.55
N LEU A 231 -20.59 103.28 -22.63
CA LEU A 231 -20.43 103.79 -23.99
C LEU A 231 -21.43 104.91 -24.29
N ASP A 232 -22.70 104.76 -23.89
CA ASP A 232 -23.72 105.79 -24.05
C ASP A 232 -23.36 107.07 -23.27
N LEU A 233 -22.92 106.94 -22.02
CA LEU A 233 -22.44 108.08 -21.21
C LEU A 233 -21.21 108.76 -21.84
N TYR A 234 -20.29 107.99 -22.42
CA TYR A 234 -19.14 108.55 -23.13
C TYR A 234 -19.57 109.37 -24.35
N MET A 235 -20.53 108.87 -25.14
CA MET A 235 -21.12 109.60 -26.26
C MET A 235 -21.84 110.87 -25.80
N GLN A 236 -22.62 110.82 -24.73
CA GLN A 236 -23.29 112.00 -24.16
C GLN A 236 -22.29 113.07 -23.72
N ASN A 237 -21.24 112.68 -22.99
CA ASN A 237 -20.17 113.58 -22.57
C ASN A 237 -19.44 114.22 -23.77
N GLN A 238 -19.23 113.46 -24.85
CA GLN A 238 -18.64 114.00 -26.08
C GLN A 238 -19.54 115.07 -26.73
N VAL A 239 -20.85 114.81 -26.84
CA VAL A 239 -21.82 115.79 -27.38
C VAL A 239 -21.88 117.04 -26.51
N LEU A 240 -21.92 116.89 -25.18
CA LEU A 240 -21.89 118.01 -24.25
C LEU A 240 -20.59 118.81 -24.37
N GLY A 241 -19.44 118.15 -24.49
CA GLY A 241 -18.15 118.80 -24.72
C GLY A 241 -18.11 119.60 -26.03
N GLN A 242 -18.66 119.06 -27.12
CA GLN A 242 -18.81 119.79 -28.37
C GLN A 242 -19.73 121.01 -28.24
N MET A 243 -20.85 120.87 -27.51
CA MET A 243 -21.77 121.97 -27.25
C MET A 243 -21.11 123.08 -26.42
N LEU A 244 -20.32 122.71 -25.40
CA LEU A 244 -19.56 123.66 -24.59
C LEU A 244 -18.54 124.42 -25.44
N ALA A 245 -17.75 123.72 -26.26
CA ALA A 245 -16.79 124.34 -27.18
C ALA A 245 -17.48 125.29 -28.18
N ALA A 246 -18.65 124.91 -28.71
CA ALA A 246 -19.43 125.78 -29.58
C ALA A 246 -19.94 127.04 -28.87
N LEU A 247 -20.37 126.92 -27.60
CA LEU A 247 -20.76 128.05 -26.76
C LEU A 247 -19.58 128.97 -26.45
N GLU A 248 -18.41 128.43 -26.09
CA GLU A 248 -17.18 129.20 -25.87
C GLU A 248 -16.78 129.99 -27.12
N LEU A 249 -16.82 129.35 -28.30
CA LEU A 249 -16.52 129.98 -29.58
C LEU A 249 -17.52 131.10 -29.91
N LYS A 250 -18.80 130.91 -29.58
CA LYS A 250 -19.84 131.95 -29.71
C LYS A 250 -19.62 133.13 -28.74
N ILE A 251 -19.18 132.87 -27.52
CA ILE A 251 -18.83 133.92 -26.56
C ILE A 251 -17.59 134.69 -27.03
N LEU A 252 -16.56 134.01 -27.52
CA LEU A 252 -15.36 134.64 -28.11
C LEU A 252 -15.70 135.48 -29.35
N ALA A 253 -16.61 135.01 -30.22
CA ALA A 253 -17.09 135.75 -31.38
C ALA A 253 -17.89 137.00 -31.00
N ASN A 254 -18.66 136.95 -29.91
CA ASN A 254 -19.39 138.12 -29.38
C ASN A 254 -18.50 139.04 -28.53
N GLY A 255 -17.41 138.55 -27.95
CA GLY A 255 -16.46 139.32 -27.14
C GLY A 255 -15.39 140.08 -27.95
N THR A 256 -15.24 139.77 -29.24
CA THR A 256 -14.26 140.42 -30.14
C THR A 256 -14.90 141.43 -31.11
N GLY A 257 -16.17 141.78 -30.90
CA GLY A 257 -16.92 142.78 -31.67
C GLY A 257 -17.21 144.06 -30.88
N GLY A 258 -16.20 144.93 -30.73
CA GLY A 258 -16.42 146.38 -30.71
C GLY A 258 -16.70 147.06 -29.37
N GLU A 259 -15.64 147.35 -28.62
CA GLU A 259 -15.47 148.70 -28.10
C GLU A 259 -15.25 149.66 -29.29
N SER A 260 -16.27 150.45 -29.65
CA SER A 260 -16.13 151.81 -30.20
C SER A 260 -17.49 152.47 -30.48
N ASN A 261 -18.02 153.17 -29.46
CA ASN A 261 -18.73 154.48 -29.49
C ASN A 261 -19.62 154.58 -28.23
N VAL A 262 -19.32 155.40 -27.22
CA VAL A 262 -19.34 156.88 -27.16
C VAL A 262 -20.71 157.46 -27.53
N GLN A 263 -21.51 157.87 -26.54
CA GLN A 263 -21.89 159.27 -26.29
C GLN A 263 -22.77 159.46 -25.03
N GLN A 264 -22.34 160.44 -24.22
CA GLN A 264 -23.01 161.20 -23.14
C GLN A 264 -23.22 160.55 -21.76
#